data_AF-A0A2T6FY93-F1
#
_entry.id   AF-A0A2T6FY93-F1
#
_cell.length_a   1.000
_cell.length_b   1.000
_cell.length_c   1.000
_cell.angle_alpha   90.00
_cell.angle_beta   90.00
_cell.angle_gamma   90.00
#
_symmetry.space_group_name_H-M   'P 1'
#
loop_
_entity.id
_entity.type
_entity.pdbx_description
1 polymer ?
#
loop_
_entity_poly.entity_id
_entity_poly.type
_entity_poly.pdbx_seq_one_letter_code
_entity_poly.pdbx_strand_id
1 'polypeptide(L)' 'MDELLRSQLEMESITTDMVKHCSYCVMISPDPLHRTPVYCIKYSGSNTPILVNLATCLTCGDFKKCGLGFEQP' A
#
# COMPACT_ATOMS: atom_id res chain seq x y z
N MET A 1 16.03 -15.68 15.27
CA MET A 1 15.45 -15.71 13.90
C MET A 1 13.99 -15.25 13.93
N ASP A 2 13.25 -15.53 15.01
CA ASP A 2 11.84 -15.12 15.19
C ASP A 2 11.59 -13.61 15.27
N GLU A 3 12.52 -12.83 15.80
CA GLU A 3 12.32 -11.40 16.02
C GLU A 3 12.31 -10.59 14.71
N LEU A 4 13.16 -10.97 13.75
CA LEU A 4 13.19 -10.36 12.41
C LEU A 4 11.90 -10.67 11.62
N LEU A 5 11.45 -11.91 11.67
CA LEU A 5 10.21 -12.34 11.02
C LEU A 5 8.99 -11.61 11.62
N ARG A 6 8.95 -11.48 12.95
CA ARG A 6 7.89 -10.72 13.64
C ARG A 6 7.88 -9.25 13.20
N SER A 7 9.05 -8.61 13.12
CA SER A 7 9.15 -7.23 12.66
C SER A 7 8.68 -7.04 11.21
N GLN A 8 8.97 -8.00 10.32
CA GLN A 8 8.49 -7.95 8.93
C GLN A 8 6.97 -8.06 8.84
N LEU A 9 6.36 -8.99 9.57
CA LEU A 9 4.91 -9.17 9.61
C LEU A 9 4.20 -7.95 10.20
N GLU A 10 4.75 -7.34 11.25
CA GLU A 10 4.24 -6.09 11.80
C GLU A 10 4.29 -4.96 10.77
N MET A 11 5.40 -4.83 10.04
CA MET A 11 5.54 -3.81 9.00
C MET A 11 4.56 -4.03 7.84
N GLU A 12 4.36 -5.28 7.41
CA GLU A 12 3.36 -5.65 6.40
C GLU A 12 1.94 -5.27 6.86
N SER A 13 1.58 -5.61 8.10
CA SER A 13 0.28 -5.30 8.70
C SER A 13 0.04 -3.79 8.78
N ILE A 14 0.98 -3.04 9.33
CA ILE A 14 0.87 -1.58 9.49
C ILE A 14 0.74 -0.91 8.13
N THR A 15 1.60 -1.27 7.17
CA THR A 15 1.56 -0.66 5.83
C THR A 15 0.28 -0.99 5.09
N THR A 16 -0.23 -2.22 5.20
CA THR A 16 -1.54 -2.62 4.67
C THR A 16 -2.67 -1.78 5.25
N ASP A 17 -2.70 -1.61 6.58
CA ASP A 17 -3.74 -0.82 7.25
C ASP A 17 -3.75 0.64 6.83
N MET A 18 -2.58 1.22 6.56
CA MET A 18 -2.48 2.59 6.06
C MET A 18 -3.12 2.75 4.67
N VAL A 19 -3.06 1.73 3.81
CA VAL A 19 -3.44 1.84 2.38
C VAL A 19 -4.76 1.20 2.02
N LYS A 20 -5.35 0.40 2.91
CA LYS A 20 -6.56 -0.39 2.63
C LYS A 20 -7.76 0.44 2.16
N HIS A 21 -7.74 1.75 2.39
CA HIS A 21 -8.79 2.69 1.97
C HIS A 21 -8.56 3.31 0.58
N CYS A 22 -7.47 2.96 -0.12
CA CYS A 22 -7.21 3.49 -1.46
C CYS A 22 -8.24 2.94 -2.46
N SER A 23 -9.15 3.80 -2.92
CA SER A 23 -10.23 3.44 -3.85
C SER A 23 -9.76 3.00 -5.25
N TYR A 24 -8.49 3.26 -5.58
CA TYR A 24 -7.91 2.91 -6.88
C TYR A 24 -7.20 1.56 -6.89
N CYS A 25 -6.90 1.00 -5.71
CA CYS A 25 -6.20 -0.28 -5.61
C CYS A 25 -7.23 -1.40 -5.46
N VAL A 26 -7.10 -2.44 -6.28
CA VAL A 26 -7.98 -3.61 -6.23
C VAL A 26 -7.51 -4.65 -5.24
N MET A 27 -6.22 -4.65 -4.91
CA MET A 27 -5.62 -5.56 -3.95
C MET A 27 -4.34 -4.96 -3.37
N ILE A 28 -4.05 -5.27 -2.12
CA ILE A 28 -2.79 -5.01 -1.44
C ILE A 28 -2.20 -6.36 -1.08
N SER A 29 -0.92 -6.59 -1.36
CA SER A 29 -0.26 -7.88 -1.16
C SER A 29 1.19 -7.68 -0.73
N PRO A 30 1.79 -8.58 0.06
CA PRO A 30 3.22 -8.58 0.32
C PRO A 30 4.05 -8.62 -0.97
N ASP A 31 5.23 -7.99 -0.94
CA ASP A 31 6.16 -8.00 -2.06
C ASP A 31 6.75 -9.39 -2.28
N PRO A 32 6.55 -10.03 -3.45
CA PRO A 32 7.22 -11.29 -3.75
C PRO A 32 8.76 -11.17 -3.71
N LEU A 33 9.30 -9.99 -3.99
CA LEU A 33 10.74 -9.70 -3.96
C LEU A 33 11.23 -9.10 -2.64
N HIS A 34 10.35 -8.90 -1.66
CA HIS A 34 10.66 -8.34 -0.33
C HIS A 34 11.48 -7.04 -0.35
N ARG A 35 11.38 -6.23 -1.43
CA ARG A 35 12.02 -4.92 -1.57
C ARG A 35 11.21 -3.82 -0.89
N THR A 36 9.90 -3.99 -0.77
CA THR A 36 9.03 -3.16 0.08
C THR A 36 8.10 -4.04 0.92
N PRO A 37 7.48 -3.51 1.98
CA PRO A 37 6.58 -4.32 2.84
C PRO A 37 5.38 -4.87 2.07
N VAL A 38 4.75 -4.04 1.23
CA VAL A 38 3.61 -4.42 0.38
C VAL A 38 3.65 -3.72 -0.97
N TYR A 39 2.90 -4.25 -1.94
CA TYR A 39 2.58 -3.68 -3.24
C TYR A 39 1.07 -3.49 -3.35
N CYS A 40 0.67 -2.51 -4.15
CA CYS A 40 -0.72 -2.35 -4.54
C CYS A 40 -0.91 -2.81 -5.99
N ILE A 41 -2.03 -3.46 -6.24
CA ILE A 41 -2.46 -3.90 -7.56
C ILE A 41 -3.56 -2.98 -8.03
N LYS A 42 -3.50 -2.54 -9.28
CA LYS A 42 -4.52 -1.68 -9.90
C LYS A 42 -4.56 -1.82 -11.41
N TYR A 43 -5.59 -1.23 -12.00
CA TYR A 43 -5.68 -1.02 -13.44
C TYR A 43 -5.30 0.42 -13.77
N SER A 44 -4.43 0.61 -14.76
CA SER A 44 -3.98 1.94 -15.20
C SER A 44 -4.09 2.05 -16.71
N GLY A 45 -5.31 2.24 -17.22
CA GLY A 45 -5.57 2.42 -18.65
C GLY A 45 -5.43 1.15 -19.49
N SER A 46 -5.31 -0.02 -18.87
CA SER A 46 -5.31 -1.32 -19.55
C SER A 46 -6.17 -2.33 -18.78
N ASN A 47 -6.54 -3.43 -19.44
CA ASN A 47 -7.30 -4.53 -18.84
C ASN A 47 -6.40 -5.53 -18.09
N THR A 48 -5.11 -5.23 -17.97
CA THR A 48 -4.14 -6.06 -17.26
C THR A 48 -3.77 -5.37 -15.95
N PRO A 49 -3.91 -6.05 -14.79
CA PRO A 49 -3.52 -5.47 -13.53
C PRO A 49 -2.00 -5.27 -13.49
N ILE A 50 -1.57 -4.15 -12.90
CA ILE A 50 -0.15 -3.85 -12.67
C ILE A 50 0.16 -3.92 -11.18
N LEU A 51 1.36 -4.40 -10.85
CA LEU A 51 1.91 -4.32 -9.51
C LEU A 51 2.65 -2.99 -9.38
N VAL A 52 2.26 -2.18 -8.41
CA VAL A 52 2.85 -0.87 -8.17
C VAL A 52 3.46 -0.85 -6.78
N ASN A 53 4.75 -0.51 -6.73
CA ASN A 53 5.46 -0.30 -5.48
C ASN A 53 4.75 0.80 -4.69
N LEU A 54 4.40 0.50 -3.44
CA LEU A 54 3.62 1.40 -2.61
C LEU A 54 4.28 2.78 -2.43
N ALA A 55 5.60 2.83 -2.30
CA ALA A 55 6.36 4.08 -2.19
C ALA A 55 6.24 4.98 -3.44
N THR A 56 5.92 4.39 -4.58
CA THR A 56 5.74 5.09 -5.87
C THR A 56 4.28 5.28 -6.26
N CYS A 57 3.35 4.66 -5.52
CA CYS A 57 1.94 4.73 -5.83
C CYS A 57 1.37 6.08 -5.42
N LEU A 58 1.15 6.98 -6.39
CA LEU A 58 0.64 8.33 -6.13
C LEU A 58 -0.79 8.35 -5.58
N THR A 59 -1.60 7.30 -5.81
CA THR A 59 -2.97 7.22 -5.30
C THR A 59 -3.05 6.67 -3.88
N CYS A 60 -2.11 5.80 -3.48
CA CYS A 60 -1.94 5.43 -2.07
C CYS A 60 -1.30 6.61 -1.34
N GLY A 61 -0.36 7.30 -2.00
CA GLY A 61 0.36 8.51 -1.58
C GLY A 61 -0.52 9.69 -1.14
N ASP A 62 -1.81 9.69 -1.51
CA ASP A 62 -2.83 10.60 -0.97
C ASP A 62 -3.12 10.40 0.53
N PHE A 63 -2.27 9.62 1.24
CA PHE A 63 -2.21 9.51 2.70
C PHE A 63 -2.31 10.84 3.47
N LYS A 64 -1.92 11.98 2.89
CA LYS A 64 -2.12 13.30 3.52
C LYS A 64 -3.59 13.63 3.83
N LYS A 65 -4.54 12.95 3.19
CA LYS A 65 -5.98 13.13 3.44
C LYS A 65 -6.60 12.08 4.35
N CYS A 66 -5.92 10.95 4.60
CA CYS A 66 -6.49 9.84 5.38
C CYS A 66 -6.08 9.83 6.86
N GLY A 67 -5.33 10.82 7.34
CA GLY A 67 -4.88 10.89 8.74
C GLY A 67 -5.33 12.11 9.54
N LEU A 68 -5.77 13.19 8.91
CA LEU A 68 -6.28 14.38 9.59
C LEU A 68 -7.37 14.99 8.72
N GLY A 69 -8.58 15.13 9.27
CA GLY A 69 -9.62 15.93 8.66
C GLY A 69 -9.07 17.33 8.40
N PHE A 70 -8.98 17.72 7.14
CA PHE A 70 -8.97 19.11 6.76
C PHE A 70 -10.22 19.32 5.91
N GLU A 71 -11.18 19.99 6.54
CA GLU A 71 -12.26 20.68 5.86
C GLU A 71 -11.67 21.48 4.68
N GLN A 72 -12.18 21.24 3.48
CA GLN A 72 -11.90 22.12 2.34
C GLN A 72 -12.94 23.26 2.36
N PRO A 73 -12.54 24.53 2.19
CA PRO A 73 -13.46 25.68 2.16
C PRO A 73 -14.36 25.68 0.91
#